data_AF-A0A2K8UJ59-F1
#
_entry.id   AF-A0A2K8UJ59-F1
#
_cell.length_a   1.000
_cell.length_b   1.000
_cell.length_c   1.000
_cell.angle_alpha   90.00
_cell.angle_beta   90.00
_cell.angle_gamma   90.00
#
_symmetry.space_group_name_H-M   'P 1'
#
loop_
_entity.id
_entity.type
_entity.pdbx_description
1 polymer ?
#
loop_
_entity_poly.entity_id
_entity_poly.type
_entity_poly.pdbx_seq_one_letter_code
_entity_poly.pdbx_strand_id
1 'polypeptide(L)'
;MERYPGIFIAATNLMAGIDAAALRRFDFKLHFRALNPAQRLALFAREALDDTTEAVAPELARYLETLQGLTAGDFANVCRQRILLGETLTPEQFLRRLAAECRLKQVDGREAA
;
A
#
# COMPACT_ATOMS: atom_id res chain seq x y z
N MET A 1 -10.02 0.24 26.93
CA MET A 1 -9.32 1.48 26.55
C MET A 1 -9.04 2.34 27.78
N GLU A 2 -10.07 2.73 28.54
CA GLU A 2 -9.97 3.71 29.66
C GLU A 2 -9.11 3.28 30.86
N ARG A 3 -8.79 1.99 31.00
CA ARG A 3 -7.95 1.46 32.09
C ARG A 3 -6.52 1.11 31.65
N TYR A 4 -6.18 1.33 30.39
CA TYR A 4 -4.83 1.05 29.91
C TYR A 4 -3.91 2.21 30.31
N PRO A 5 -2.82 1.97 31.06
CA PRO A 5 -2.01 3.03 31.65
C PRO A 5 -1.06 3.72 30.65
N GLY A 6 -1.07 3.32 29.37
CA GLY A 6 -0.17 3.85 28.34
C GLY A 6 -0.88 4.34 27.08
N ILE A 7 -0.12 4.51 25.99
CA ILE A 7 -0.66 4.93 24.69
C ILE A 7 -1.48 3.79 24.09
N PHE A 8 -2.77 4.02 23.89
CA PHE A 8 -3.66 3.06 23.25
C PHE A 8 -3.68 3.29 21.74
N ILE A 9 -3.35 2.25 20.97
CA ILE A 9 -3.40 2.26 19.50
C ILE A 9 -4.36 1.15 19.05
N ALA A 10 -5.30 1.50 18.17
CA ALA A 10 -6.17 0.55 17.49
C ALA A 10 -6.13 0.81 15.97
N ALA A 11 -6.24 -0.26 15.19
CA ALA A 11 -6.34 -0.22 13.74
C ALA A 11 -7.57 -1.00 13.29
N THR A 12 -8.28 -0.50 12.29
CA THR A 12 -9.43 -1.17 11.68
C THR A 12 -9.41 -0.99 10.17
N ASN A 13 -9.86 -2.00 9.44
CA ASN A 13 -10.18 -1.90 8.02
C ASN A 13 -11.69 -1.64 7.80
N LEU A 14 -12.52 -1.79 8.83
CA LEU A 14 -13.97 -1.61 8.78
C LEU A 14 -14.38 -0.42 9.66
N MET A 15 -14.21 0.79 9.13
CA MET A 15 -14.52 2.01 9.88
C MET A 15 -16.03 2.22 10.07
N ALA A 16 -16.83 1.83 9.07
CA ALA A 16 -18.29 2.01 9.10
C ALA A 16 -18.99 1.24 10.24
N GLY A 17 -18.38 0.17 10.74
CA GLY A 17 -18.92 -0.64 11.83
C GLY A 17 -18.54 -0.14 13.24
N ILE A 18 -17.77 0.94 13.37
CA ILE A 18 -17.35 1.43 14.69
C ILE A 18 -18.39 2.40 15.24
N ASP A 19 -18.84 2.11 16.48
CA ASP A 19 -19.75 2.97 17.23
C ASP A 19 -19.20 4.39 17.45
N ALA A 20 -20.08 5.39 17.30
CA ALA A 20 -19.72 6.79 17.40
C ALA A 20 -19.22 7.21 18.79
N ALA A 21 -19.72 6.59 19.88
CA ALA A 21 -19.25 6.89 21.23
C ALA A 21 -17.85 6.33 21.47
N ALA A 22 -17.49 5.18 20.88
CA ALA A 22 -16.12 4.69 20.86
C ALA A 22 -15.19 5.64 20.09
N LEU A 23 -15.60 6.13 18.92
CA LEU A 23 -14.79 7.06 18.11
C LEU A 23 -14.50 8.39 18.80
N ARG A 24 -15.40 8.87 19.67
CA ARG A 24 -15.16 10.10 20.46
C ARG A 24 -14.04 9.95 21.49
N ARG A 25 -13.66 8.73 21.85
CA ARG A 25 -12.59 8.44 22.83
C ARG A 25 -11.18 8.40 22.22
N PHE A 26 -11.06 8.59 20.91
CA PHE A 26 -9.76 8.69 20.23
C PHE A 26 -9.44 10.15 19.95
N ASP A 27 -8.32 10.65 20.49
CA ASP A 27 -7.81 12.00 20.22
C ASP A 27 -7.37 12.14 18.77
N PHE A 28 -6.67 11.13 18.24
CA PHE A 28 -6.18 11.10 16.86
C PHE A 28 -6.86 9.99 16.06
N LYS A 29 -7.23 10.32 14.82
CA LYS A 29 -7.79 9.39 13.83
C LYS A 29 -7.01 9.54 12.54
N LEU A 30 -6.24 8.51 12.20
CA LEU A 30 -5.40 8.49 11.00
C LEU A 30 -6.06 7.58 9.97
N HIS A 31 -6.29 8.11 8.77
CA HIS A 31 -6.78 7.33 7.64
C HIS A 31 -5.66 7.12 6.63
N PHE A 32 -5.19 5.87 6.49
CA PHE A 32 -4.22 5.48 5.50
C PHE A 32 -4.89 5.32 4.14
N ARG A 33 -4.58 6.23 3.21
CA ARG A 33 -5.08 6.19 1.83
C ARG A 33 -4.10 5.44 0.92
N ALA A 34 -4.56 5.15 -0.30
CA ALA A 34 -3.68 4.74 -1.38
C ALA A 34 -2.57 5.78 -1.62
N LEU A 35 -1.44 5.31 -2.16
CA LEU A 35 -0.26 6.11 -2.41
C LEU A 35 -0.56 7.19 -3.46
N ASN A 36 -0.10 8.41 -3.18
CA ASN A 36 -0.04 9.46 -4.19
C ASN A 36 1.06 9.15 -5.23
N PRO A 37 1.09 9.84 -6.38
CA PRO A 37 2.06 9.55 -7.45
C PRO A 37 3.53 9.59 -6.99
N ALA A 38 3.92 10.62 -6.22
CA ALA A 38 5.28 10.74 -5.71
C ALA A 38 5.66 9.59 -4.76
N GLN A 39 4.74 9.17 -3.90
CA GLN A 39 4.93 8.04 -2.99
C GLN A 39 5.05 6.70 -3.75
N ARG A 40 4.31 6.52 -4.86
CA ARG A 40 4.45 5.32 -5.69
C ARG A 40 5.83 5.22 -6.32
N LEU A 41 6.33 6.34 -6.86
CA LEU A 41 7.66 6.40 -7.46
C LEU A 41 8.75 6.14 -6.43
N ALA A 42 8.72 6.84 -5.29
CA ALA A 42 9.71 6.66 -4.23
C ALA A 42 9.72 5.23 -3.67
N LEU A 43 8.53 4.62 -3.51
CA LEU A 43 8.42 3.26 -3.02
C LEU A 43 8.87 2.24 -4.08
N PHE A 44 8.59 2.49 -5.35
CA PHE A 44 9.10 1.66 -6.44
C PHE A 44 10.63 1.71 -6.54
N ALA A 45 11.21 2.91 -6.48
CA ALA A 45 12.66 3.08 -6.48
C ALA A 45 13.30 2.29 -5.32
N ARG A 46 12.73 2.41 -4.11
CA ARG A 46 13.18 1.64 -2.95
C ARG A 46 13.12 0.13 -3.16
N GLU A 47 11.98 -0.41 -3.61
CA GLU A 47 11.76 -1.87 -3.58
C GLU A 47 12.30 -2.60 -4.82
N ALA A 48 12.26 -1.93 -5.97
CA ALA A 48 12.61 -2.51 -7.27
C ALA A 48 14.02 -2.11 -7.75
N LEU A 49 14.55 -0.97 -7.29
CA LEU A 49 15.91 -0.49 -7.63
C LEU A 49 16.88 -0.57 -6.44
N ASP A 50 16.39 -0.83 -5.23
CA ASP A 50 17.17 -0.83 -3.98
C ASP A 50 17.75 0.56 -3.62
N ASP A 51 17.24 1.63 -4.22
CA ASP A 51 17.65 3.02 -3.98
C ASP A 51 16.47 3.99 -4.08
N THR A 52 16.17 4.71 -3.00
CA THR A 52 15.09 5.72 -2.96
C THR A 52 15.38 6.98 -3.78
N THR A 53 16.64 7.22 -4.13
CA THR A 53 17.11 8.40 -4.88
C THR A 53 17.29 8.13 -6.36
N GLU A 54 17.31 6.85 -6.76
CA GLU A 54 17.43 6.48 -8.16
C GLU A 54 16.17 6.87 -8.95
N ALA A 55 16.39 7.50 -10.09
CA ALA A 55 15.31 7.95 -10.95
C ALA A 55 14.66 6.75 -11.65
N VAL A 56 13.38 6.51 -11.37
CA VAL A 56 12.58 5.51 -12.07
C VAL A 56 12.52 5.88 -13.56
N ALA A 57 12.86 4.91 -14.42
CA ALA A 57 12.83 5.12 -15.87
C ALA A 57 11.47 5.68 -16.34
N PRO A 58 11.44 6.66 -17.26
CA PRO A 58 10.20 7.37 -17.63
C PRO A 58 9.05 6.46 -18.08
N GLU A 59 9.35 5.36 -18.77
CA GLU A 59 8.35 4.39 -19.21
C GLU A 59 7.71 3.64 -18.04
N LEU A 60 8.50 3.23 -17.05
CA LEU A 60 8.01 2.59 -15.83
C LEU A 60 7.20 3.58 -14.97
N ALA A 61 7.69 4.83 -14.87
CA ALA A 61 7.00 5.90 -14.16
C ALA A 61 5.62 6.18 -14.77
N ARG A 62 5.52 6.33 -16.10
CA ARG A 62 4.24 6.50 -16.81
C ARG A 62 3.29 5.34 -16.54
N TYR A 63 3.77 4.11 -16.52
CA TYR A 63 2.91 2.96 -16.24
C TYR A 63 2.46 2.93 -14.77
N LEU A 64 3.35 3.22 -13.81
CA LEU A 64 3.02 3.33 -12.38
C LEU A 64 1.94 4.38 -12.09
N GLU A 65 1.92 5.49 -12.84
CA GLU A 65 0.88 6.51 -12.72
C GLU A 65 -0.52 5.95 -13.02
N THR A 66 -0.62 5.02 -13.97
CA THR A 66 -1.90 4.38 -14.34
C THR A 66 -2.44 3.45 -13.26
N LEU A 67 -1.60 2.95 -12.35
CA LEU A 67 -1.99 2.02 -11.29
C LEU A 67 -2.65 2.76 -10.12
N GLN A 68 -3.93 3.11 -10.31
CA GLN A 68 -4.73 3.81 -9.31
C GLN A 68 -5.13 2.88 -8.16
N GLY A 69 -5.11 3.43 -6.93
CA GLY A 69 -5.51 2.68 -5.71
C GLY A 69 -4.40 1.83 -5.09
N LEU A 70 -3.19 1.94 -5.63
CA LEU A 70 -2.02 1.19 -5.20
C LEU A 70 -1.56 1.60 -3.79
N THR A 71 -1.29 0.63 -2.95
CA THR A 71 -0.96 0.78 -1.53
C THR A 71 0.41 0.22 -1.22
N ALA A 72 0.98 0.61 -0.07
CA ALA A 72 2.20 -0.01 0.43
C ALA A 72 2.05 -1.53 0.65
N GLY A 73 0.83 -2.01 0.92
CA GLY A 73 0.54 -3.44 1.05
C GLY A 73 0.77 -4.22 -0.25
N ASP A 74 0.43 -3.62 -1.40
CA ASP A 74 0.62 -4.26 -2.72
C ASP A 74 2.12 -4.45 -3.01
N PHE A 75 2.94 -3.45 -2.70
CA PHE A 75 4.41 -3.57 -2.77
C PHE A 75 4.92 -4.66 -1.82
N ALA A 76 4.47 -4.66 -0.57
CA ALA A 76 4.89 -5.64 0.43
C ALA A 76 4.54 -7.08 0.00
N ASN A 77 3.41 -7.29 -0.69
CA ASN A 77 3.05 -8.58 -1.26
C ASN A 77 4.05 -9.02 -2.35
N VAL A 78 4.39 -8.14 -3.30
CA VAL A 78 5.39 -8.47 -4.34
C VAL A 78 6.76 -8.77 -3.73
N CYS A 79 7.20 -7.99 -2.73
CA CYS A 79 8.45 -8.24 -2.02
C CYS A 79 8.42 -9.60 -1.28
N ARG A 80 7.28 -9.95 -0.66
CA ARG A 80 7.10 -11.26 -0.03
C ARG A 80 7.17 -12.40 -1.05
N GLN A 81 6.53 -12.25 -2.22
CA GLN A 81 6.62 -13.23 -3.31
C GLN A 81 8.07 -13.42 -3.77
N ARG A 82 8.81 -12.33 -3.97
CA ARG A 82 10.25 -12.36 -4.32
C ARG A 82 11.05 -13.20 -3.33
N ILE A 83 10.86 -12.94 -2.03
CA ILE A 83 11.54 -13.66 -0.95
C ILE A 83 11.15 -15.15 -0.94
N LEU A 84 9.86 -15.46 -1.02
CA LEU A 84 9.35 -16.83 -0.95
C LEU A 84 9.83 -17.69 -2.14
N LEU A 85 9.99 -17.09 -3.31
CA LEU A 85 10.44 -17.78 -4.52
C LEU A 85 11.97 -17.78 -4.69
N GLY A 86 12.69 -17.00 -3.87
CA GLY A 86 14.15 -16.84 -4.01
C GLY A 86 14.58 -16.21 -5.33
N GLU A 87 13.72 -15.38 -5.92
CA GLU A 87 13.96 -14.77 -7.22
C GLU A 87 14.51 -13.35 -7.10
N THR A 88 15.36 -12.93 -8.03
CA THR A 88 15.68 -11.51 -8.23
C THR A 88 14.85 -11.00 -9.40
N LEU A 89 14.00 -10.00 -9.15
CA LEU A 89 13.13 -9.42 -10.17
C LEU A 89 13.80 -8.22 -10.80
N THR A 90 13.74 -8.11 -12.13
CA THR A 90 14.02 -6.83 -12.79
C THR A 90 12.93 -5.81 -12.45
N PRO A 91 13.18 -4.50 -12.61
CA PRO A 91 12.17 -3.48 -12.35
C PRO A 91 10.88 -3.69 -13.17
N GLU A 92 11.00 -4.15 -14.41
CA GLU A 92 9.86 -4.47 -15.28
C GLU A 92 9.06 -5.66 -14.75
N GLN A 93 9.74 -6.71 -14.27
CA GLN A 93 9.10 -7.88 -13.68
C GLN A 93 8.40 -7.52 -12.37
N PHE A 94 9.03 -6.70 -11.53
CA PHE A 94 8.44 -6.18 -10.31
C PHE A 94 7.16 -5.38 -10.63
N LEU A 95 7.24 -4.48 -11.60
CA LEU A 95 6.09 -3.66 -12.02
C LEU A 95 4.94 -4.51 -12.56
N ARG A 96 5.23 -5.55 -13.35
CA ARG A 96 4.22 -6.48 -13.85
C ARG A 96 3.46 -7.20 -12.72
N ARG A 97 4.17 -7.66 -11.69
CA ARG A 97 3.55 -8.30 -10.52
C ARG A 97 2.72 -7.31 -9.72
N LEU A 98 3.28 -6.11 -9.49
CA LEU A 98 2.59 -5.05 -8.79
C LEU A 98 1.28 -4.64 -9.48
N ALA A 99 1.29 -4.58 -10.81
CA ALA A 99 0.09 -4.32 -11.59
C ALA A 99 -0.94 -5.46 -11.49
N ALA A 100 -0.51 -6.72 -11.31
CA ALA A 100 -1.41 -7.84 -11.08
C ALA A 100 -2.09 -7.75 -9.71
N GLU A 101 -1.33 -7.49 -8.65
CA GLU A 101 -1.86 -7.25 -7.29
C GLU A 101 -2.88 -6.10 -7.28
N CYS A 102 -2.52 -4.97 -7.91
CA CYS A 102 -3.39 -3.80 -7.99
C CYS A 102 -4.72 -4.10 -8.69
N ARG A 103 -4.73 -4.96 -9.72
CA ARG A 103 -5.94 -5.35 -10.43
C ARG A 103 -6.83 -6.29 -9.62
N LEU A 104 -6.27 -7.27 -8.92
CA LEU A 104 -7.04 -8.21 -8.08
C LEU A 104 -7.91 -7.44 -7.08
N LYS A 105 -7.32 -6.44 -6.42
CA LYS A 105 -8.02 -5.58 -5.47
C LYS A 105 -9.15 -4.75 -6.09
N GLN A 106 -9.01 -4.32 -7.35
CA GLN A 106 -10.08 -3.57 -8.03
C GLN A 106 -11.28 -4.46 -8.39
N VAL A 107 -11.09 -5.76 -8.53
CA VAL A 107 -12.18 -6.70 -8.75
C VAL A 107 -13.00 -6.85 -7.46
N ASP A 108 -12.33 -7.05 -6.32
CA ASP A 108 -13.00 -7.16 -5.01
C ASP A 108 -13.70 -5.85 -4.58
N GLY A 109 -13.14 -4.70 -4.95
CA GLY A 109 -13.71 -3.39 -4.61
C GLY A 109 -14.96 -2.99 -5.41
N ARG A 110 -15.27 -3.67 -6.53
CA ARG A 110 -16.45 -3.38 -7.35
C ARG A 110 -17.72 -4.09 -6.89
N GLU A 111 -17.61 -5.14 -6.07
CA GLU A 111 -18.77 -5.82 -5.49
C GLU A 111 -19.28 -5.18 -4.20
N ALA A 112 -18.51 -4.23 -3.63
CA ALA A 112 -18.81 -3.58 -2.35
C ALA A 112 -19.30 -2.12 -2.47
N ALA A 113 -19.68 -1.67 -3.67
CA ALA A 113 -20.13 -0.30 -3.94
C ALA A 113 -21.63 -0.21 -4.24
#